data_AF-A0A158E259-F1
#
_entry.id   AF-A0A158E259-F1
#
_cell.length_a   1.000
_cell.length_b   1.000
_cell.length_c   1.000
_cell.angle_alpha   90.00
_cell.angle_beta   90.00
_cell.angle_gamma   90.00
#
_symmetry.space_group_name_H-M   'P 1'
#
loop_
_entity.id
_entity.type
_entity.pdbx_description
1 polymer ?
#
loop_
_entity_poly.entity_id
_entity_poly.type
_entity_poly.pdbx_seq_one_letter_code
_entity_poly.pdbx_strand_id
1 'polypeptide(L)' 'MFEAAKLGASPQRFPNLEAAISYIAGTATHAGEVRPWVRNVDTKVFLIIGGRVQPQNGVNQ' A
#
# COMPACT_ATOMS: atom_id res chain seq x y z
N MET A 1 14.39 9.48 1.91
CA MET A 1 14.27 8.04 1.58
C MET A 1 12.87 7.56 1.93
N PHE A 2 12.35 6.53 1.25
CA PHE A 2 11.00 6.01 1.50
C PHE A 2 11.02 4.55 1.92
N GLU A 3 10.14 4.17 2.83
CA GLU A 3 9.83 2.78 3.17
C GLU A 3 8.40 2.48 2.75
N ALA A 4 8.16 1.31 2.14
CA ALA A 4 6.83 0.84 1.82
C ALA A 4 6.62 -0.57 2.37
N ALA A 5 5.47 -0.82 2.97
CA ALA A 5 5.11 -2.14 3.47
C ALA A 5 3.87 -2.67 2.76
N LYS A 6 3.94 -3.95 2.37
CA LYS A 6 2.80 -4.74 1.93
C LYS A 6 2.26 -5.57 3.09
N LEU A 7 1.01 -6.01 2.96
CA LEU A 7 0.42 -6.94 3.90
C LEU A 7 1.31 -8.20 4.06
N GLY A 8 1.59 -8.58 5.31
CA GLY A 8 2.34 -9.79 5.63
C GLY A 8 3.82 -9.75 5.25
N ALA A 9 4.35 -8.61 4.80
CA ALA A 9 5.75 -8.46 4.40
C ALA A 9 6.46 -7.37 5.20
N SER A 10 7.77 -7.56 5.42
CA SER A 10 8.63 -6.53 6.02
C SER A 10 8.73 -5.30 5.09
N PRO A 11 8.87 -4.08 5.64
CA PRO A 11 9.01 -2.87 4.83
C PRO A 11 10.24 -2.93 3.92
N GLN A 12 10.06 -2.52 2.66
CA GLN A 12 11.14 -2.33 1.68
C GLN A 12 11.49 -0.86 1.54
N ARG A 13 12.77 -0.58 1.24
CA ARG A 13 13.31 0.78 1.12
C ARG A 13 13.47 1.20 -0.34
N PHE A 14 13.12 2.45 -0.63
CA PHE A 14 13.14 3.04 -1.96
C PHE A 14 13.78 4.43 -1.95
N PRO A 15 14.47 4.81 -3.05
CA PRO A 15 15.12 6.11 -3.14
C PRO A 15 14.13 7.27 -3.30
N ASN A 16 12.95 7.02 -3.88
CA ASN A 16 11.93 8.02 -4.15
C ASN A 16 10.51 7.50 -3.87
N LEU A 17 9.55 8.42 -3.77
CA LEU A 17 8.15 8.12 -3.44
C LEU A 17 7.46 7.30 -4.54
N GLU A 18 7.75 7.59 -5.81
CA GLU A 18 7.13 6.93 -6.95
C GLU A 18 7.44 5.43 -7.00
N ALA A 19 8.68 5.05 -6.72
CA ALA A 19 9.09 3.65 -6.61
C ALA A 19 8.39 2.94 -5.44
N ALA A 20 8.24 3.62 -4.30
CA ALA A 20 7.52 3.10 -3.14
C ALA A 20 6.02 2.88 -3.41
N ILE A 21 5.37 3.81 -4.13
CA ILE A 21 3.96 3.68 -4.54
C ILE A 21 3.81 2.57 -5.58
N SER A 22 4.68 2.54 -6.60
CA SER A 22 4.68 1.50 -7.63
C SER A 22 4.86 0.12 -7.04
N TYR A 23 5.69 -0.02 -6.00
CA TYR A 23 5.86 -1.28 -5.29
C TYR A 23 4.54 -1.80 -4.70
N ILE A 24 3.75 -0.95 -4.04
CA ILE A 24 2.49 -1.34 -3.39
C ILE A 24 1.28 -1.35 -4.33
N ALA A 25 1.42 -0.85 -5.56
CA ALA A 25 0.38 -0.90 -6.58
C ALA A 25 -0.13 -2.35 -6.78
N GLY A 26 -1.46 -2.51 -6.84
CA GLY A 26 -2.09 -3.82 -7.01
C GLY A 26 -2.10 -4.72 -5.76
N THR A 27 -1.65 -4.24 -4.59
CA THR A 27 -1.80 -5.00 -3.34
C THR A 27 -3.27 -4.97 -2.90
N ALA A 28 -3.93 -6.13 -2.91
CA ALA A 28 -5.30 -6.26 -2.41
C ALA A 28 -5.37 -5.86 -0.93
N THR A 29 -6.45 -5.19 -0.54
CA THR A 29 -6.73 -4.91 0.87
C THR A 29 -8.06 -5.54 1.26
N HIS A 30 -8.05 -6.46 2.22
CA HIS A 30 -9.26 -7.03 2.79
C HIS A 30 -9.64 -6.36 4.11
N ALA A 31 -10.90 -6.51 4.52
CA ALA A 31 -11.37 -6.00 5.80
C ALA A 31 -10.70 -6.77 6.95
N GLY A 32 -10.09 -6.06 7.89
CA GLY A 32 -9.37 -6.65 9.03
C GLY A 32 -7.87 -6.86 8.80
N GLU A 33 -7.37 -6.64 7.59
CA GLU A 33 -5.94 -6.75 7.27
C GLU A 33 -5.19 -5.41 7.42
N VAL A 34 -3.89 -5.49 7.63
CA VAL A 34 -3.01 -4.31 7.67
C VAL A 34 -2.96 -3.67 6.28
N ARG A 35 -3.37 -2.40 6.20
CA ARG A 35 -3.34 -1.64 4.94
C ARG A 35 -1.89 -1.36 4.53
N PRO A 36 -1.55 -1.47 3.23
CA PRO A 36 -0.25 -1.07 2.75
C PRO A 36 -0.05 0.44 2.97
N TRP A 37 1.20 0.82 3.24
CA TRP A 37 1.57 2.19 3.55
C TRP A 37 2.94 2.54 2.98
N VAL A 38 3.17 3.84 2.80
CA VAL A 38 4.48 4.42 2.49
C VAL A 38 4.84 5.41 3.59
N ARG A 39 6.09 5.39 4.05
CA ARG A 39 6.65 6.34 5.02
C ARG A 39 7.86 7.04 4.40
N ASN A 40 7.95 8.35 4.54
CA ASN A 40 9.21 9.05 4.32
C ASN A 40 10.07 8.91 5.59
N VAL A 41 11.21 8.23 5.47
CA VAL A 41 12.13 7.91 6.59
C VAL A 41 12.74 9.17 7.22
N ASP A 42 12.86 10.25 6.45
CA ASP A 42 13.42 11.51 6.92
C ASP A 42 12.37 12.34 7.70
N THR A 43 11.14 11.84 7.81
CA THR A 43 10.03 12.49 8.50
C THR A 43 9.26 11.47 9.34
N LYS A 44 8.32 11.92 10.18
CA LYS A 44 7.44 11.02 10.97
C LYS A 44 6.08 10.76 10.31
N VAL A 45 5.97 10.98 8.99
CA VAL A 45 4.69 10.97 8.27
C VAL A 45 4.50 9.68 7.48
N PHE A 46 3.25 9.18 7.48
CA PHE A 46 2.83 8.01 6.72
C PHE A 46 1.72 8.38 5.73
N LEU A 47 1.75 7.74 4.56
CA LEU A 47 0.67 7.69 3.57
C LEU A 47 0.08 6.27 3.57
N ILE A 48 -1.18 6.13 3.97
CA ILE A 48 -1.88 4.84 3.97
C ILE A 48 -2.59 4.69 2.63
N ILE A 49 -2.32 3.60 1.91
CA ILE A 49 -2.98 3.30 0.63
C ILE A 49 -4.03 2.21 0.86
N GLY A 50 -5.30 2.57 0.67
CA GLY A 50 -6.42 1.65 0.72
C GLY A 50 -7.00 1.45 -0.67
N GLY A 51 -6.60 0.40 -1.38
CA GLY A 51 -7.32 -0.04 -2.58
C GLY A 51 -8.51 -0.88 -2.16
N ARG A 52 -9.75 -0.38 -2.30
CA ARG A 52 -10.90 -1.29 -2.34
C ARG A 52 -10.67 -2.23 -3.53
N VAL A 53 -10.76 -3.54 -3.31
CA VAL A 53 -11.05 -4.44 -4.42
C VAL A 53 -12.42 -3.99 -4.93
N GLN A 54 -12.45 -3.21 -6.02
CA GLN A 54 -13.69 -3.00 -6.73
C GLN A 54 -14.09 -4.38 -7.23
N PRO A 55 -15.24 -4.94 -6.83
CA PRO A 55 -15.67 -6.22 -7.36
C PRO A 55 -15.71 -6.06 -8.88
N GLN A 56 -14.83 -6.79 -9.58
CA GLN A 56 -15.02 -7.04 -11.00
C GLN A 56 -16.22 -7.96 -11.07
N ASN A 57 -17.41 -7.38 -11.10
CA ASN A 57 -18.59 -7.83 -11.81
C ASN A 57 -19.83 -7.14 -11.23
N GLY A 58 -20.57 -6.46 -12.10
CA GLY A 58 -22.00 -6.26 -11.91
C GLY A 58 -22.69 -7.62 -11.98
N VAL A 59 -22.69 -8.36 -10.87
CA VAL A 59 -23.69 -9.38 -10.63
C VAL A 59 -24.73 -8.74 -9.73
N ASN A 60 -25.86 -8.36 -10.34
CA ASN A 60 -27.09 -8.06 -9.62
C ASN A 60 -27.37 -9.20 -8.64
N GLN A 61 -27.48 -8.89 -7.35
CA GLN A 61 -28.25 -9.70 -6.41
C GLN A 61 -29.68 -9.20 -6.39
#